data_AF-A0A6C1B996-F1
#
_entry.id   AF-A0A6C1B996-F1
#
_cell.length_a   1.000
_cell.length_b   1.000
_cell.length_c   1.000
_cell.angle_alpha   90.00
_cell.angle_beta   90.00
_cell.angle_gamma   90.00
#
_symmetry.space_group_name_H-M   'P 1'
#
loop_
_entity.id
_entity.type
_entity.pdbx_description
1 polymer ?
#
loop_
_entity_poly.entity_id
_entity_poly.type
_entity_poly.pdbx_seq_one_letter_code
_entity_poly.pdbx_strand_id
1 'polypeptide(L)'
;MPKMHPALCALAACLLVSACAVTPATSPPTDTERAVEAAAPAVDWAAIAKPFESAAAEGVTVSVAPTGGLDVVIPAADGFETASALLRPALQSSLDALVAPLQAQPTLQALIVGHTDSIGREGYNMLLSRKRARAVRDYLMAAGIDPMRLTAEGRGETEPVADNDTPEGRSRNRRVEIRLFLPR
;
A
#
# COMPACT_ATOMS: atom_id res chain seq x y z
N MET A 1 -2.99 -28.14 51.07
CA MET A 1 -2.09 -26.97 51.03
C MET A 1 -2.31 -26.28 49.68
N PRO A 2 -2.46 -24.95 49.53
CA PRO A 2 -2.73 -23.83 50.44
C PRO A 2 -4.08 -23.13 50.12
N LYS A 3 -5.01 -22.98 51.08
CA LYS A 3 -5.33 -21.77 51.89
C LYS A 3 -6.03 -20.61 51.14
N MET A 4 -7.37 -20.72 51.10
CA MET A 4 -8.32 -19.60 51.05
C MET A 4 -8.22 -18.77 52.34
N HIS A 5 -8.24 -17.44 52.23
CA HIS A 5 -8.43 -16.52 53.35
C HIS A 5 -9.83 -15.88 53.22
N PRO A 6 -10.64 -15.85 54.29
CA PRO A 6 -11.98 -15.28 54.26
C PRO A 6 -12.01 -13.80 54.71
N ALA A 7 -13.06 -13.12 54.25
CA ALA A 7 -13.45 -11.77 54.59
C ALA A 7 -13.90 -11.62 56.06
N LEU A 8 -13.57 -10.47 56.66
CA LEU A 8 -14.12 -9.94 57.92
C LEU A 8 -14.42 -8.44 57.66
N CYS A 9 -15.68 -8.01 57.60
CA CYS A 9 -16.50 -7.48 58.69
C CYS A 9 -15.88 -6.31 59.48
N ALA A 10 -16.44 -5.10 59.33
CA ALA A 10 -16.67 -4.15 60.43
C ALA A 10 -17.67 -3.05 60.02
N LEU A 11 -18.75 -2.94 60.82
CA LEU A 11 -19.70 -1.83 60.86
C LEU A 11 -19.06 -0.56 61.45
N ALA A 12 -19.56 0.63 61.09
CA ALA A 12 -19.87 1.70 62.04
C ALA A 12 -20.77 2.78 61.41
N ALA A 13 -21.87 3.08 62.11
CA ALA A 13 -22.81 4.16 61.84
C ALA A 13 -22.33 5.47 62.50
N CYS A 14 -22.71 6.64 61.97
CA CYS A 14 -23.04 7.85 62.77
C CYS A 14 -23.54 9.03 61.91
N LEU A 15 -24.82 9.35 62.13
CA LEU A 15 -25.46 10.65 62.39
C LEU A 15 -25.11 11.94 61.61
N LEU A 16 -26.23 12.54 61.17
CA LEU A 16 -26.49 13.83 60.52
C LEU A 16 -25.91 15.05 61.26
N VAL A 17 -25.28 15.96 60.50
CA VAL A 17 -25.23 17.40 60.81
C VAL A 17 -25.50 18.20 59.53
N SER A 18 -26.34 19.22 59.70
CA SER A 18 -26.99 20.06 58.72
C SER A 18 -26.08 21.14 58.09
N ALA A 19 -26.30 21.36 56.80
CA ALA A 19 -26.18 22.58 55.98
C ALA A 19 -25.17 23.68 56.35
N CYS A 20 -24.22 23.90 55.44
CA CYS A 20 -23.87 25.23 54.93
C CYS A 20 -23.43 25.09 53.46
N ALA A 21 -24.11 25.84 52.59
CA ALA A 21 -23.86 25.89 51.16
C ALA A 21 -22.54 26.58 50.83
N VAL A 22 -21.68 25.92 50.06
CA VAL A 22 -20.73 26.54 49.13
C VAL A 22 -20.59 25.60 47.94
N THR A 23 -21.15 25.97 46.80
CA THR A 23 -20.84 25.33 45.52
C THR A 23 -19.51 25.88 45.01
N PRO A 24 -18.42 25.09 44.91
CA PRO A 24 -17.39 25.43 43.95
C PRO A 24 -17.99 25.20 42.56
N ALA A 25 -18.10 26.28 41.79
CA ALA A 25 -18.45 26.21 40.38
C ALA A 25 -17.46 25.25 39.69
N THR A 26 -17.90 24.03 39.43
CA THR A 26 -17.19 23.09 38.58
C THR A 26 -17.56 23.49 37.17
N SER A 27 -16.75 24.35 36.56
CA SER A 27 -16.78 24.56 35.12
C SER A 27 -16.74 23.18 34.45
N PRO A 28 -17.59 22.89 33.45
CA PRO A 28 -17.39 21.68 32.66
C PRO A 28 -15.96 21.71 32.11
N PRO A 29 -15.25 20.56 32.04
CA PRO A 29 -14.02 20.52 31.26
C PRO A 29 -14.37 20.97 29.85
N THR A 30 -13.90 22.15 29.47
CA THR A 30 -13.93 22.64 28.10
C THR A 30 -13.36 21.53 27.24
N ASP A 31 -14.03 21.22 26.11
CA ASP A 31 -13.75 20.14 25.16
C ASP A 31 -12.35 20.19 24.49
N THR A 32 -11.29 20.47 25.24
CA THR A 32 -9.90 20.53 24.75
C THR A 32 -9.16 19.21 24.95
N GLU A 33 -9.76 18.22 25.61
CA GLU A 33 -9.14 16.89 25.82
C GLU A 33 -9.77 15.78 24.98
N ARG A 34 -10.49 16.14 23.90
CA ARG A 34 -10.92 15.16 22.89
C ARG A 34 -10.21 15.44 21.57
N ALA A 35 -9.29 14.53 21.24
CA ALA A 35 -8.60 14.38 19.96
C ALA A 35 -7.44 15.35 19.67
N VAL A 36 -6.34 15.18 20.39
CA VAL A 36 -5.03 15.19 19.71
C VAL A 36 -4.56 13.74 19.62
N GLU A 37 -5.30 12.95 18.84
CA GLU A 37 -4.68 11.84 18.14
C GLU A 37 -3.79 12.51 17.08
N ALA A 38 -2.54 12.75 17.47
CA ALA A 38 -1.55 13.34 16.60
C ALA A 38 -1.37 12.41 15.39
N ALA A 39 -2.10 12.70 14.31
CA ALA A 39 -1.84 12.13 13.01
C ALA A 39 -0.35 12.35 12.73
N ALA A 40 0.40 11.25 12.56
CA ALA A 40 1.78 11.31 12.10
C ALA A 40 1.86 12.30 10.92
N PRO A 41 2.94 13.10 10.81
CA PRO A 41 3.04 14.10 9.76
C PRO A 41 2.75 13.44 8.41
N ALA A 42 1.79 13.99 7.67
CA ALA A 42 1.39 13.46 6.38
C ALA A 42 2.63 13.39 5.48
N VAL A 43 2.91 12.20 4.97
CA VAL A 43 4.06 11.94 4.10
C VAL A 43 3.88 12.74 2.81
N ASP A 44 4.90 13.50 2.42
CA ASP A 44 4.89 14.26 1.17
C ASP A 44 5.15 13.34 -0.04
N TRP A 45 4.09 12.67 -0.47
CA TRP A 45 4.12 11.78 -1.63
C TRP A 45 4.46 12.51 -2.94
N ALA A 46 4.14 13.79 -3.06
CA ALA A 46 4.49 14.57 -4.25
C ALA A 46 6.02 14.79 -4.34
N ALA A 47 6.70 15.03 -3.22
CA ALA A 47 8.16 15.09 -3.20
C ALA A 47 8.79 13.72 -3.50
N ILE A 48 8.22 12.64 -2.96
CA ILE A 48 8.70 11.26 -3.22
C ILE A 48 8.48 10.86 -4.68
N ALA A 49 7.43 11.34 -5.35
CA ALA A 49 7.14 11.03 -6.75
C ALA A 49 8.19 11.58 -7.73
N LYS A 50 8.75 12.77 -7.46
CA LYS A 50 9.64 13.48 -8.41
C LYS A 50 10.83 12.65 -8.92
N PRO A 51 11.58 11.92 -8.08
CA PRO A 51 12.62 11.00 -8.56
C PRO A 51 12.09 9.89 -9.47
N PHE A 52 10.91 9.34 -9.20
CA PHE A 52 10.30 8.30 -10.02
C PHE A 52 9.81 8.88 -11.37
N GLU A 53 9.17 10.04 -11.36
CA GLU A 53 8.75 10.76 -12.56
C GLU A 53 9.94 11.11 -13.46
N SER A 54 11.05 11.56 -12.85
CA SER A 54 12.25 11.95 -13.59
C SER A 54 12.99 10.74 -14.19
N ALA A 55 12.86 9.57 -13.57
CA ALA A 55 13.49 8.35 -14.04
C ALA A 55 12.59 7.54 -14.98
N ALA A 56 11.28 7.71 -14.92
CA ALA A 56 10.31 6.94 -15.69
C ALA A 56 10.63 6.95 -17.20
N ALA A 57 10.70 5.75 -17.79
CA ALA A 57 10.84 5.59 -19.23
C ALA A 57 9.58 6.07 -19.99
N GLU A 58 9.68 6.22 -21.31
CA GLU A 58 8.55 6.63 -22.14
C GLU A 58 7.34 5.72 -21.93
N GLY A 59 6.17 6.33 -21.71
CA GLY A 59 4.90 5.63 -21.48
C GLY A 59 4.68 5.12 -20.05
N VAL A 60 5.69 5.19 -19.16
CA VAL A 60 5.49 4.92 -17.73
C VAL A 60 4.82 6.13 -17.08
N THR A 61 3.73 5.90 -16.34
CA THR A 61 3.03 6.96 -15.61
C THR A 61 3.23 6.80 -14.12
N VAL A 62 3.52 7.89 -13.42
CA VAL A 62 3.63 7.93 -11.95
C VAL A 62 2.52 8.84 -11.42
N SER A 63 1.79 8.38 -10.41
CA SER A 63 0.71 9.16 -9.78
C SER A 63 0.64 8.92 -8.28
N VAL A 64 0.17 9.91 -7.53
CA VAL A 64 -0.09 9.76 -6.09
C VAL A 64 -1.42 9.05 -5.88
N ALA A 65 -1.41 7.95 -5.13
CA ALA A 65 -2.63 7.19 -4.84
C ALA A 65 -3.53 7.97 -3.86
N PRO A 66 -4.87 7.99 -4.03
CA PRO A 66 -5.78 8.68 -3.11
C PRO A 66 -5.72 8.19 -1.67
N THR A 67 -5.33 6.93 -1.48
CA THR A 67 -5.17 6.29 -0.17
C THR A 67 -3.81 6.57 0.49
N GLY A 68 -2.97 7.40 -0.14
CA GLY A 68 -1.55 7.54 0.15
C GLY A 68 -0.72 6.47 -0.56
N GLY A 69 0.50 6.84 -0.94
CA GLY A 69 1.40 6.01 -1.74
C GLY A 69 1.59 6.55 -3.17
N LEU A 70 2.36 5.82 -3.96
CA LEU A 70 2.57 6.08 -5.39
C LEU A 70 2.14 4.87 -6.22
N ASP A 71 1.45 5.13 -7.31
CA ASP A 71 1.17 4.14 -8.34
C ASP A 71 2.08 4.42 -9.54
N VAL A 72 2.96 3.47 -9.87
CA VAL A 72 3.79 3.48 -11.07
C VAL A 72 3.21 2.47 -12.05
N VAL A 73 2.65 2.93 -13.16
CA VAL A 73 2.04 2.08 -14.19
C VAL A 73 2.98 1.96 -15.38
N ILE A 74 3.37 0.73 -15.68
CA ILE A 74 4.28 0.39 -16.78
C ILE A 74 3.48 -0.36 -17.85
N PRO A 75 3.34 0.19 -19.07
CA PRO A 75 2.77 -0.54 -20.19
C PRO A 75 3.56 -1.82 -20.44
N ALA A 76 2.86 -2.94 -20.58
CA ALA A 76 3.47 -4.27 -20.71
C ALA A 76 3.01 -5.02 -21.96
N ALA A 77 2.36 -4.32 -22.91
CA ALA A 77 1.90 -4.91 -24.17
C ALA A 77 3.03 -5.63 -24.93
N ASP A 78 4.23 -5.02 -24.96
CA ASP A 78 5.44 -5.55 -25.57
C ASP A 78 6.54 -5.86 -24.54
N GLY A 79 6.19 -5.88 -23.25
CA GLY A 79 7.12 -6.05 -22.15
C GLY A 79 7.50 -7.49 -21.84
N PHE A 80 6.75 -8.46 -22.38
CA PHE A 80 6.97 -9.89 -22.16
C PHE A 80 6.96 -10.65 -23.48
N GLU A 81 7.67 -11.78 -23.53
CA GLU A 81 7.51 -12.75 -24.62
C GLU A 81 6.06 -13.27 -24.68
N THR A 82 5.62 -13.66 -25.88
CA THR A 82 4.24 -14.08 -26.13
C THR A 82 3.83 -15.21 -25.18
N ALA A 83 2.68 -15.05 -24.51
CA ALA A 83 2.15 -16.00 -23.54
C ALA A 83 3.12 -16.40 -22.40
N SER A 84 4.14 -15.58 -22.15
CA SER A 84 5.22 -15.88 -21.21
C SER A 84 5.34 -14.81 -20.12
N ALA A 85 6.13 -15.12 -19.10
CA ALA A 85 6.60 -14.22 -18.06
C ALA A 85 8.07 -13.79 -18.27
N LEU A 86 8.69 -14.18 -19.39
CA LEU A 86 10.03 -13.74 -19.75
C LEU A 86 10.01 -12.25 -20.13
N LEU A 87 10.78 -11.44 -19.41
CA LEU A 87 10.89 -10.00 -19.61
C LEU A 87 11.65 -9.67 -20.89
N ARG A 88 11.12 -8.77 -21.70
CA ARG A 88 11.81 -8.22 -22.88
C ARG A 88 12.67 -7.01 -22.49
N PRO A 89 13.71 -6.67 -23.27
CA PRO A 89 14.63 -5.57 -22.95
C PRO A 89 13.94 -4.23 -22.65
N ALA A 90 12.86 -3.90 -23.37
CA ALA A 90 12.11 -2.66 -23.14
C ALA A 90 11.56 -2.56 -21.71
N LEU A 91 10.97 -3.65 -21.18
CA LEU A 91 10.47 -3.66 -19.80
C LEU A 91 11.62 -3.69 -18.79
N GLN A 92 12.71 -4.40 -19.09
CA GLN A 92 13.92 -4.39 -18.26
C GLN A 92 14.47 -2.97 -18.10
N SER A 93 14.60 -2.20 -19.17
CA SER A 93 15.06 -0.80 -19.11
C SER A 93 14.12 0.10 -18.30
N SER A 94 12.80 -0.09 -18.41
CA SER A 94 11.84 0.64 -17.57
C SER A 94 12.01 0.28 -16.08
N LEU A 95 12.30 -0.99 -15.76
CA LEU A 95 12.53 -1.44 -14.39
C LEU A 95 13.87 -0.93 -13.84
N ASP A 96 14.93 -0.93 -14.66
CA ASP A 96 16.26 -0.42 -14.29
C ASP A 96 16.18 1.04 -13.86
N ALA A 97 15.38 1.85 -14.56
CA ALA A 97 15.21 3.24 -14.22
C ALA A 97 14.56 3.46 -12.84
N LEU A 98 13.76 2.51 -12.36
CA LEU A 98 13.13 2.56 -11.04
C LEU A 98 14.06 2.11 -9.91
N VAL A 99 15.19 1.45 -10.21
CA VAL A 99 16.10 0.91 -9.18
C VAL A 99 16.69 2.01 -8.30
N ALA A 100 17.25 3.06 -8.90
CA ALA A 100 17.85 4.16 -8.16
C ALA A 100 16.88 4.87 -7.20
N PRO A 101 15.67 5.30 -7.62
CA PRO A 101 14.71 5.91 -6.69
C PRO A 101 14.20 4.92 -5.63
N LEU A 102 14.05 3.63 -5.94
CA LEU A 102 13.70 2.60 -4.95
C LEU A 102 14.79 2.37 -3.90
N GLN A 103 16.07 2.47 -4.29
CA GLN A 103 17.22 2.40 -3.37
C GLN A 103 17.32 3.66 -2.50
N ALA A 104 17.02 4.83 -3.06
CA ALA A 104 16.99 6.09 -2.32
C ALA A 104 15.85 6.17 -1.28
N GLN A 105 14.83 5.31 -1.40
CA GLN A 105 13.67 5.25 -0.51
C GLN A 105 13.55 3.89 0.19
N PRO A 106 14.49 3.51 1.08
CA PRO A 106 14.57 2.17 1.65
C PRO A 106 13.38 1.79 2.55
N THR A 107 12.60 2.76 3.02
CA THR A 107 11.42 2.55 3.87
C THR A 107 10.17 2.17 3.08
N LEU A 108 10.14 2.41 1.77
CA LEU A 108 8.99 2.08 0.94
C LEU A 108 8.93 0.58 0.65
N GLN A 109 7.74 0.01 0.80
CA GLN A 109 7.40 -1.29 0.24
C GLN A 109 6.79 -1.12 -1.15
N ALA A 110 6.94 -2.14 -1.99
CA ALA A 110 6.41 -2.20 -3.33
C ALA A 110 5.54 -3.44 -3.52
N LEU A 111 4.28 -3.22 -3.90
CA LEU A 111 3.38 -4.25 -4.39
C LEU A 111 3.38 -4.21 -5.92
N ILE A 112 3.95 -5.24 -6.54
CA ILE A 112 3.92 -5.45 -7.98
C ILE A 112 2.63 -6.19 -8.35
N VAL A 113 1.81 -5.56 -9.19
CA VAL A 113 0.53 -6.10 -9.66
C VAL A 113 0.59 -6.32 -11.17
N GLY A 114 0.38 -7.56 -11.59
CA GLY A 114 0.27 -7.92 -13.01
C GLY A 114 -1.18 -7.88 -13.49
N HIS A 115 -1.41 -7.31 -14.68
CA HIS A 115 -2.71 -7.32 -15.36
C HIS A 115 -2.60 -7.91 -16.77
N THR A 116 -3.72 -8.42 -17.28
CA THR A 116 -3.88 -8.89 -18.65
C THR A 116 -5.05 -8.17 -19.32
N ASP A 117 -5.17 -8.31 -20.65
CA ASP A 117 -6.43 -8.04 -21.33
C ASP A 117 -7.43 -9.20 -21.13
N SER A 118 -8.63 -9.05 -21.68
CA SER A 118 -9.70 -10.05 -21.62
C SER A 118 -9.56 -11.24 -22.58
N ILE A 119 -8.45 -11.33 -23.33
CA ILE A 119 -8.28 -12.41 -24.29
C ILE A 119 -7.75 -13.64 -23.57
N GLY A 120 -8.52 -14.73 -23.65
CA GLY A 120 -8.17 -16.01 -23.04
C GLY A 120 -9.15 -16.42 -21.95
N ARG A 121 -8.78 -17.44 -21.17
CA ARG A 121 -9.59 -17.91 -20.05
C ARG A 121 -9.18 -17.16 -18.79
N GLU A 122 -10.14 -16.70 -18.00
CA GLU A 122 -9.91 -15.98 -16.74
C GLU A 122 -8.86 -16.65 -15.84
N GLY A 123 -8.99 -17.95 -15.57
CA GLY A 123 -8.02 -18.68 -14.73
C GLY A 123 -6.60 -18.74 -15.32
N TYR A 124 -6.48 -18.75 -16.64
CA TYR A 124 -5.19 -18.65 -17.32
C TYR A 124 -4.60 -17.25 -17.19
N ASN A 125 -5.42 -16.21 -17.39
CA ASN A 125 -5.04 -14.81 -17.24
C ASN A 125 -4.60 -14.46 -15.81
N MET A 126 -5.28 -15.03 -14.81
CA MET A 126 -4.89 -14.94 -13.40
C MET A 126 -3.53 -15.60 -13.13
N LEU A 127 -3.28 -16.80 -13.68
CA LEU A 127 -1.99 -17.47 -13.53
C LEU A 127 -0.87 -16.70 -14.25
N LEU A 128 -1.13 -16.21 -15.46
CA LEU A 128 -0.16 -15.49 -16.28
C LEU A 128 0.24 -14.16 -15.64
N SER A 129 -0.73 -13.36 -15.21
CA SER A 129 -0.48 -12.10 -14.48
C SER A 129 0.34 -12.32 -13.22
N ARG A 130 0.02 -13.36 -12.42
CA ARG A 130 0.80 -13.70 -11.22
C ARG A 130 2.25 -14.08 -11.55
N LYS A 131 2.47 -14.86 -12.63
CA LYS A 131 3.83 -15.23 -13.07
C LYS A 131 4.61 -13.99 -13.53
N ARG A 132 3.97 -13.08 -14.27
CA ARG A 132 4.57 -11.83 -14.73
C ARG A 132 4.95 -10.90 -13.58
N ALA A 133 4.06 -10.72 -12.61
CA ALA A 133 4.35 -9.94 -11.41
C ALA A 133 5.54 -10.51 -10.62
N ARG A 134 5.64 -11.85 -10.52
CA ARG A 134 6.78 -12.52 -9.90
C ARG A 134 8.08 -12.30 -10.69
N ALA A 135 8.04 -12.38 -12.01
CA ALA A 135 9.22 -12.13 -12.84
C ALA A 135 9.75 -10.70 -12.65
N VAL A 136 8.86 -9.70 -12.59
CA VAL A 136 9.22 -8.31 -12.29
C VAL A 136 9.81 -8.16 -10.89
N ARG A 137 9.19 -8.80 -9.88
CA ARG A 137 9.72 -8.83 -8.51
C ARG A 137 11.14 -9.41 -8.48
N ASP A 138 11.33 -10.58 -9.09
CA ASP A 138 12.60 -11.29 -9.10
C ASP A 138 13.69 -10.49 -9.84
N TYR A 139 13.31 -9.74 -10.87
CA TYR A 139 14.19 -8.78 -11.56
C TYR A 139 14.65 -7.66 -10.63
N LEU A 140 13.73 -7.00 -9.92
CA LEU A 140 14.07 -5.93 -8.97
C LEU A 140 14.90 -6.45 -7.78
N MET A 141 14.65 -7.69 -7.34
CA MET A 141 15.49 -8.36 -6.34
C MET A 141 16.92 -8.55 -6.85
N ALA A 142 17.09 -9.03 -8.09
CA ALA A 142 18.40 -9.20 -8.71
C ALA A 142 19.13 -7.87 -8.90
N ALA A 143 18.39 -6.77 -9.07
CA ALA A 143 18.93 -5.40 -9.11
C ALA A 143 19.27 -4.81 -7.73
N GLY A 144 19.13 -5.59 -6.64
CA GLY A 144 19.59 -5.23 -5.30
C GLY A 144 18.52 -4.59 -4.41
N ILE A 145 17.24 -4.66 -4.76
CA ILE A 145 16.16 -4.26 -3.85
C ILE A 145 15.87 -5.40 -2.86
N ASP A 146 15.74 -5.07 -1.57
CA ASP A 146 15.47 -6.04 -0.51
C ASP A 146 14.19 -6.85 -0.81
N PRO A 147 14.25 -8.19 -0.88
CA PRO A 147 13.09 -9.05 -1.11
C PRO A 147 11.95 -8.85 -0.11
N MET A 148 12.25 -8.46 1.13
CA MET A 148 11.23 -8.20 2.16
C MET A 148 10.37 -6.97 1.85
N ARG A 149 10.85 -6.07 0.97
CA ARG A 149 10.11 -4.89 0.52
C ARG A 149 9.22 -5.17 -0.69
N LEU A 150 9.35 -6.34 -1.32
CA LEU A 150 8.74 -6.62 -2.62
C LEU A 150 7.69 -7.73 -2.53
N THR A 151 6.44 -7.40 -2.84
CA THR A 151 5.33 -8.36 -2.95
C THR A 151 4.83 -8.44 -4.38
N ALA A 152 4.38 -9.62 -4.83
CA ALA A 152 3.88 -9.82 -6.19
C ALA A 152 2.47 -10.44 -6.19
N GLU A 153 1.55 -9.81 -6.91
CA GLU A 153 0.17 -10.24 -7.09
C GLU A 153 -0.23 -10.25 -8.57
N GLY A 154 -1.12 -11.16 -8.95
CA GLY A 154 -1.76 -11.16 -10.25
C GLY A 154 -3.23 -10.78 -10.10
N ARG A 155 -3.74 -9.95 -11.01
CA ARG A 155 -5.16 -9.56 -11.07
C ARG A 155 -5.83 -9.99 -12.37
N GLY A 156 -5.11 -10.67 -13.26
CA GLY A 156 -5.66 -11.06 -14.57
C GLY A 156 -6.33 -9.88 -15.27
N GLU A 157 -7.56 -10.09 -15.73
CA GLU A 157 -8.38 -9.10 -16.41
C GLU A 157 -9.39 -8.38 -15.49
N THR A 158 -9.35 -8.60 -14.18
CA THR A 158 -10.43 -8.18 -13.25
C THR A 158 -10.45 -6.67 -12.95
N GLU A 159 -9.37 -5.96 -13.28
CA GLU A 159 -9.21 -4.52 -13.04
C GLU A 159 -8.82 -3.80 -14.35
N PRO A 160 -9.72 -3.73 -15.35
CA PRO A 160 -9.45 -3.06 -16.62
C PRO A 160 -9.43 -1.54 -16.45
N VAL A 161 -8.50 -0.87 -17.12
CA VAL A 161 -8.36 0.60 -17.16
C VAL A 161 -8.84 1.19 -18.47
N ALA A 162 -9.13 0.34 -19.45
CA ALA A 162 -9.62 0.69 -20.76
C ALA A 162 -10.56 -0.38 -21.31
N ASP A 163 -11.29 -0.02 -22.37
CA ASP A 163 -12.22 -0.90 -23.06
C ASP A 163 -11.51 -2.11 -23.70
N ASN A 164 -11.91 -3.31 -23.29
CA ASN A 164 -11.35 -4.56 -23.81
C ASN A 164 -11.84 -4.92 -25.22
N ASP A 165 -12.88 -4.26 -25.72
CA ASP A 165 -13.40 -4.52 -27.06
C ASP A 165 -12.48 -3.92 -28.14
N THR A 166 -11.68 -2.91 -27.79
CA THR A 166 -10.72 -2.25 -28.71
C THR A 166 -9.29 -2.78 -28.59
N PRO A 167 -8.54 -2.93 -29.70
CA PRO A 167 -7.11 -3.27 -29.63
C PRO A 167 -6.29 -2.33 -28.73
N GLU A 168 -6.59 -1.04 -28.79
CA GLU A 168 -5.91 0.01 -28.02
C GLU A 168 -6.20 -0.12 -26.53
N GLY A 169 -7.46 -0.38 -26.14
CA GLY A 169 -7.80 -0.58 -24.74
C GLY A 169 -7.26 -1.89 -24.18
N ARG A 170 -7.25 -2.97 -24.94
CA ARG A 170 -6.52 -4.21 -24.57
C ARG A 170 -5.04 -3.95 -24.33
N SER A 171 -4.40 -3.15 -25.19
CA SER A 171 -3.00 -2.76 -25.01
C SER A 171 -2.74 -2.06 -23.68
N ARG A 172 -3.62 -1.13 -23.29
CA ARG A 172 -3.56 -0.44 -21.99
C ARG A 172 -3.84 -1.36 -20.80
N ASN A 173 -4.69 -2.37 -20.96
CA ASN A 173 -4.97 -3.34 -19.91
C ASN A 173 -3.81 -4.31 -19.67
N ARG A 174 -2.98 -4.57 -20.69
CA ARG A 174 -1.69 -5.29 -20.54
C ARG A 174 -0.65 -4.37 -19.90
N ARG A 175 -0.65 -4.32 -18.57
CA ARG A 175 0.24 -3.46 -17.76
C ARG A 175 0.76 -4.16 -16.51
N VAL A 176 1.81 -3.58 -15.94
CA VAL A 176 2.28 -3.89 -14.59
C VAL A 176 2.16 -2.61 -13.77
N GLU A 177 1.57 -2.71 -12.59
CA GLU A 177 1.54 -1.62 -11.62
C GLU A 177 2.52 -1.92 -10.50
N ILE A 178 3.25 -0.91 -10.05
CA ILE A 178 4.08 -0.98 -8.85
C ILE A 178 3.52 0.06 -7.88
N ARG A 179 2.84 -0.44 -6.85
CA ARG A 179 2.23 0.39 -5.81
C ARG A 179 3.20 0.53 -4.66
N LEU A 180 3.66 1.74 -4.40
CA LEU A 180 4.62 2.08 -3.36
C LEU A 180 3.90 2.66 -2.15
N PHE A 181 4.18 2.13 -0.98
CA PHE A 181 3.54 2.56 0.26
C PHE A 181 4.50 2.38 1.44
N LEU A 182 4.17 3.04 2.55
CA LEU A 182 4.87 2.80 3.81
C LEU A 182 4.19 1.64 4.56
N PRO A 183 4.97 0.76 5.21
CA PRO A 183 4.39 -0.21 6.14
C PRO A 183 3.57 0.51 7.21
N ARG A 184 2.38 -0.02 7.49
CA ARG A 184 1.52 0.44 8.59
C ARG A 184 1.80 -0.35 9.85
#